data_AF-A0A7S3H385-F1
#
_entry.id   AF-A0A7S3H385-F1
#
_cell.length_a   1.000
_cell.length_b   1.000
_cell.length_c   1.000
_cell.angle_alpha   90.00
_cell.angle_beta   90.00
_cell.angle_gamma   90.00
#
_symmetry.space_group_name_H-M   'P 1'
#
loop_
_entity.id
_entity.type
_entity.pdbx_description
1 polymer ?
#
loop_
_entity_poly.entity_id
_entity_poly.type
_entity_poly.pdbx_seq_one_letter_code
_entity_poly.pdbx_strand_id
1 'polypeptide(L)'
;HAHGAPWDEGACFFAIAHDQFPCLQYMVENGCPMDDEATTHAARNGQLAMLAYVVEKGYSCSAETLIAAVNTKADSFACVQYLVEGKHVPVSKEESYMYVAFFAAVMMGNAATVKYLSAQPGCVLNKQVDGVEEMCLRFQMTLEKLSMEEFAVLDENIVGSMTAAVEVGWDIRAYGAMIIRFVQHCSHIFPKSNKNLLDNGYN
;
A
#
# COMPACT_ATOMS: atom_id res chain seq x y z
N HIS A 1 13.26 30.43 7.35
CA HIS A 1 12.60 31.34 6.38
C HIS A 1 12.51 32.81 6.85
N ALA A 2 11.78 33.16 7.93
CA ALA A 2 11.63 34.56 8.38
C ALA A 2 12.93 35.32 8.73
N HIS A 3 14.05 34.60 8.85
CA HIS A 3 15.39 35.14 9.12
C HIS A 3 16.37 34.92 7.95
N GLY A 4 15.88 34.71 6.71
CA GLY A 4 16.72 34.63 5.51
C GLY A 4 17.36 33.26 5.22
N ALA A 5 17.07 32.22 6.01
CA ALA A 5 17.49 30.86 5.69
C ALA A 5 16.66 30.29 4.52
N PRO A 6 17.31 29.69 3.49
CA PRO A 6 16.62 29.06 2.37
C PRO A 6 15.76 27.88 2.84
N TRP A 7 14.76 27.55 2.05
CA TRP A 7 13.98 26.35 2.27
C TRP A 7 14.81 25.10 1.95
N ASP A 8 14.64 24.07 2.77
CA ASP A 8 15.21 22.74 2.55
C ASP A 8 14.09 21.83 2.04
N GLU A 9 14.36 21.05 0.99
CA GLU A 9 13.44 20.05 0.45
C GLU A 9 13.01 19.04 1.52
N GLY A 10 13.89 18.76 2.49
CA GLY A 10 13.58 17.91 3.66
C GLY A 10 12.53 18.50 4.60
N ALA A 11 12.27 19.81 4.58
CA ALA A 11 11.31 20.44 5.50
C ALA A 11 9.87 19.95 5.27
N CYS A 12 9.46 19.85 4.00
CA CYS A 12 8.17 19.30 3.61
C CYS A 12 8.05 17.82 3.99
N PHE A 13 9.12 17.04 3.80
CA PHE A 13 9.17 15.64 4.23
C PHE A 13 8.94 15.51 5.73
N PHE A 14 9.63 16.29 6.57
CA PHE A 14 9.43 16.24 8.02
C PHE A 14 8.02 16.66 8.43
N ALA A 15 7.43 17.65 7.76
CA ALA A 15 6.06 18.04 8.02
C ALA A 15 5.07 16.90 7.75
N ILE A 16 5.26 16.16 6.65
CA ILE A 16 4.45 14.97 6.32
C ILE A 16 4.72 13.84 7.32
N ALA A 17 5.98 13.52 7.57
CA ALA A 17 6.38 12.43 8.47
C ALA A 17 5.88 12.61 9.91
N HIS A 18 5.69 13.85 10.35
CA HIS A 18 5.20 14.19 11.69
C HIS A 18 3.75 14.67 11.73
N ASP A 19 2.98 14.51 10.65
CA ASP A 19 1.57 14.89 10.55
C ASP A 19 1.29 16.39 10.85
N GLN A 20 2.23 17.25 10.47
CA GLN A 20 2.17 18.69 10.70
C GLN A 20 1.54 19.43 9.50
N PHE A 21 0.25 19.26 9.28
CA PHE A 21 -0.43 19.84 8.11
C PHE A 21 -0.34 21.38 8.03
N PRO A 22 -0.50 22.16 9.12
CA PRO A 22 -0.33 23.60 9.05
C PRO A 22 1.10 24.02 8.64
N CYS A 23 2.10 23.27 9.06
CA CYS A 23 3.49 23.51 8.67
C CYS A 23 3.71 23.25 7.18
N LEU A 24 3.13 22.15 6.67
CA LEU A 24 3.17 21.81 5.24
C LEU A 24 2.54 22.93 4.39
N GLN A 25 1.35 23.40 4.79
CA GLN A 25 0.66 24.49 4.09
C GLN A 25 1.51 25.75 4.04
N TYR A 26 2.04 26.17 5.20
CA TYR A 26 2.90 27.34 5.29
C TYR A 26 4.15 27.20 4.41
N MET A 27 4.83 26.05 4.42
CA MET A 27 6.02 25.81 3.60
C MET A 27 5.71 25.92 2.11
N VAL A 28 4.66 25.23 1.64
CA VAL A 28 4.29 25.20 0.22
C VAL A 28 3.86 26.59 -0.28
N GLU A 29 3.06 27.32 0.51
CA GLU A 29 2.61 28.67 0.16
C GLU A 29 3.76 29.69 0.11
N ASN A 30 4.85 29.43 0.82
CA ASN A 30 6.06 30.26 0.82
C ASN A 30 7.16 29.75 -0.13
N GLY A 31 6.79 28.86 -1.07
CA GLY A 31 7.70 28.40 -2.13
C GLY A 31 8.78 27.43 -1.66
N CYS A 32 8.54 26.68 -0.57
CA CYS A 32 9.39 25.57 -0.21
C CYS A 32 9.34 24.52 -1.34
N PRO A 33 10.49 24.12 -1.91
CA PRO A 33 10.50 22.98 -2.82
C PRO A 33 10.05 21.74 -2.04
N MET A 34 9.25 20.92 -2.69
CA MET A 34 8.73 19.69 -2.12
C MET A 34 9.35 18.52 -2.87
N ASP A 35 9.72 17.51 -2.11
CA ASP A 35 10.24 16.25 -2.61
C ASP A 35 9.23 15.57 -3.56
N ASP A 36 9.73 14.98 -4.64
CA ASP A 36 8.94 14.21 -5.61
C ASP A 36 8.24 13.01 -4.93
N GLU A 37 8.74 12.54 -3.79
CA GLU A 37 8.12 11.46 -3.02
C GLU A 37 7.07 11.94 -1.99
N ALA A 38 6.75 13.23 -1.91
CA ALA A 38 5.80 13.76 -0.91
C ALA A 38 4.42 13.07 -0.95
N THR A 39 3.90 12.80 -2.15
CA THR A 39 2.64 12.07 -2.33
C THR A 39 2.74 10.64 -1.79
N THR A 40 3.85 9.94 -2.07
CA THR A 40 4.13 8.58 -1.59
C THR A 40 4.25 8.52 -0.08
N HIS A 41 4.88 9.51 0.56
CA HIS A 41 4.99 9.60 2.01
C HIS A 41 3.63 9.82 2.69
N ALA A 42 2.84 10.78 2.19
CA ALA A 42 1.50 11.05 2.72
C ALA A 42 0.58 9.83 2.55
N ALA A 43 0.64 9.17 1.39
CA ALA A 43 -0.10 7.95 1.09
C ALA A 43 0.28 6.80 2.04
N ARG A 44 1.59 6.56 2.24
CA ARG A 44 2.11 5.54 3.15
C ARG A 44 1.67 5.77 4.59
N ASN A 45 1.50 7.02 5.01
CA ASN A 45 1.08 7.33 6.37
C ASN A 45 -0.46 7.40 6.53
N GLY A 46 -1.24 7.14 5.48
CA GLY A 46 -2.70 7.24 5.52
C GLY A 46 -3.21 8.69 5.65
N GLN A 47 -2.39 9.69 5.35
CA GLN A 47 -2.69 11.11 5.54
C GLN A 47 -3.47 11.70 4.36
N LEU A 48 -4.75 11.33 4.21
CA LEU A 48 -5.57 11.75 3.06
C LEU A 48 -5.58 13.27 2.85
N ALA A 49 -5.75 14.06 3.92
CA ALA A 49 -5.84 15.51 3.81
C ALA A 49 -4.54 16.12 3.25
N MET A 50 -3.39 15.61 3.67
CA MET A 50 -2.08 16.03 3.15
C MET A 50 -1.90 15.57 1.70
N LEU A 51 -2.22 14.31 1.40
CA LEU A 51 -2.13 13.76 0.05
C LEU A 51 -2.97 14.59 -0.93
N ALA A 52 -4.22 14.88 -0.57
CA ALA A 52 -5.11 15.67 -1.41
C ALA A 52 -4.57 17.09 -1.64
N TYR A 53 -4.08 17.74 -0.59
CA TYR A 53 -3.47 19.07 -0.70
C TYR A 53 -2.24 19.08 -1.61
N VAL A 54 -1.32 18.13 -1.44
CA VAL A 54 -0.10 18.03 -2.26
C VAL A 54 -0.46 17.80 -3.73
N VAL A 55 -1.45 16.94 -4.01
CA VAL A 55 -1.96 16.72 -5.37
C VAL A 55 -2.60 17.98 -5.96
N GLU A 56 -3.37 18.73 -5.18
CA GLU A 56 -3.97 20.02 -5.60
C GLU A 56 -2.88 21.05 -5.99
N LYS A 57 -1.72 21.01 -5.32
CA LYS A 57 -0.58 21.87 -5.62
C LYS A 57 0.21 21.45 -6.86
N GLY A 58 -0.19 20.38 -7.54
CA GLY A 58 0.34 19.96 -8.83
C GLY A 58 1.37 18.84 -8.76
N TYR A 59 1.61 18.26 -7.59
CA TYR A 59 2.50 17.10 -7.44
C TYR A 59 1.78 15.82 -7.88
N SER A 60 2.43 15.02 -8.72
CA SER A 60 1.83 13.83 -9.31
C SER A 60 1.82 12.64 -8.35
N CYS A 61 0.79 11.81 -8.45
CA CYS A 61 0.83 10.45 -7.90
C CYS A 61 1.34 9.48 -8.97
N SER A 62 2.05 8.46 -8.53
CA SER A 62 2.50 7.34 -9.37
C SER A 62 1.89 6.02 -8.88
N ALA A 63 2.20 4.93 -9.57
CA ALA A 63 1.82 3.61 -9.12
C ALA A 63 2.44 3.25 -7.76
N GLU A 64 3.65 3.73 -7.50
CA GLU A 64 4.34 3.59 -6.21
C GLU A 64 3.58 4.29 -5.09
N THR A 65 2.93 5.43 -5.35
CA THR A 65 2.06 6.10 -4.38
C THR A 65 0.90 5.20 -3.96
N LEU A 66 0.26 4.52 -4.92
CA LEU A 66 -0.81 3.55 -4.63
C LEU A 66 -0.29 2.34 -3.86
N ILE A 67 0.83 1.75 -4.29
CA ILE A 67 1.45 0.62 -3.58
C ILE A 67 1.81 1.01 -2.16
N ALA A 68 2.36 2.21 -1.93
CA ALA A 68 2.71 2.69 -0.62
C ALA A 68 1.48 2.92 0.27
N ALA A 69 0.37 3.42 -0.30
CA ALA A 69 -0.90 3.48 0.41
C ALA A 69 -1.33 2.09 0.87
N VAL A 70 -1.24 1.07 0.02
CA VAL A 70 -1.66 -0.29 0.41
C VAL A 70 -0.67 -0.95 1.38
N ASN A 71 0.63 -0.76 1.15
CA ASN A 71 1.73 -1.40 1.87
C ASN A 71 2.13 -0.61 3.13
N THR A 72 1.17 -0.38 4.01
CA THR A 72 1.38 0.33 5.27
C THR A 72 0.58 -0.27 6.42
N LYS A 73 1.03 -0.02 7.65
CA LYS A 73 0.30 -0.36 8.88
C LYS A 73 -0.82 0.64 9.19
N ALA A 74 -0.76 1.84 8.61
CA ALA A 74 -1.77 2.88 8.83
C ALA A 74 -3.09 2.51 8.12
N ASP A 75 -4.22 2.99 8.66
CA ASP A 75 -5.48 2.93 7.91
C ASP A 75 -5.43 3.95 6.77
N SER A 76 -5.09 3.45 5.59
CA SER A 76 -4.90 4.22 4.36
C SER A 76 -6.01 3.95 3.35
N PHE A 77 -7.11 3.29 3.74
CA PHE A 77 -8.18 2.92 2.81
C PHE A 77 -8.73 4.14 2.08
N ALA A 78 -8.90 5.25 2.81
CA ALA A 78 -9.35 6.52 2.24
C ALA A 78 -8.36 7.09 1.20
N CYS A 79 -7.04 6.94 1.42
CA CYS A 79 -6.02 7.29 0.42
C CYS A 79 -6.11 6.40 -0.82
N VAL A 80 -6.33 5.09 -0.65
CA VAL A 80 -6.50 4.17 -1.78
C VAL A 80 -7.71 4.58 -2.63
N GLN A 81 -8.85 4.87 -1.99
CA GLN A 81 -10.04 5.34 -2.71
C GLN A 81 -9.76 6.63 -3.47
N TYR A 82 -9.15 7.62 -2.81
CA TYR A 82 -8.80 8.90 -3.42
C TYR A 82 -7.90 8.75 -4.66
N LEU A 83 -6.86 7.91 -4.56
CA LEU A 83 -5.90 7.70 -5.64
C LEU A 83 -6.54 7.02 -6.86
N VAL A 84 -7.44 6.06 -6.62
CA VAL A 84 -8.12 5.29 -7.66
C VAL A 84 -9.25 6.09 -8.31
N GLU A 85 -10.12 6.74 -7.51
CA GLU A 85 -11.28 7.49 -7.99
C GLU A 85 -10.89 8.80 -8.67
N GLY A 86 -9.89 9.51 -8.14
CA GLY A 86 -9.41 10.78 -8.70
C GLY A 86 -8.65 10.62 -10.03
N LYS A 87 -8.37 9.38 -10.47
CA LYS A 87 -7.50 9.06 -11.62
C LYS A 87 -6.12 9.74 -11.53
N HIS A 88 -5.70 10.11 -10.32
CA HIS A 88 -4.41 10.75 -10.07
C HIS A 88 -3.25 9.79 -10.34
N VAL A 89 -3.52 8.49 -10.23
CA VAL A 89 -2.64 7.44 -10.74
C VAL A 89 -3.16 7.02 -12.13
N PRO A 90 -2.35 7.09 -13.20
CA PRO A 90 -2.79 6.71 -14.53
C PRO A 90 -2.99 5.18 -14.61
N VAL A 91 -4.20 4.72 -14.26
CA VAL A 91 -4.67 3.32 -14.38
C VAL A 91 -4.55 2.77 -15.82
N SER A 92 -4.36 3.64 -16.81
CA SER A 92 -4.44 3.32 -18.24
C SER A 92 -3.12 3.08 -18.96
N LYS A 93 -1.95 3.26 -18.32
CA LYS A 93 -0.66 2.99 -19.00
C LYS A 93 0.08 1.76 -18.50
N GLU A 94 -0.25 1.23 -17.33
CA GLU A 94 0.43 0.06 -16.77
C GLU A 94 -0.56 -0.81 -15.99
N GLU A 95 -1.28 -1.70 -16.69
CA GLU A 95 -2.24 -2.67 -16.14
C GLU A 95 -1.64 -3.56 -15.01
N SER A 96 -0.32 -3.58 -14.84
CA SER A 96 0.41 -4.37 -13.84
C SER A 96 0.18 -3.91 -12.40
N TYR A 97 0.05 -2.61 -12.15
CA TYR A 97 0.15 -2.08 -10.79
C TYR A 97 -1.12 -2.23 -9.95
N MET A 98 -2.30 -2.26 -10.57
CA MET A 98 -3.55 -2.55 -9.84
C MET A 98 -3.55 -3.96 -9.26
N TYR A 99 -2.93 -4.90 -9.98
CA TYR A 99 -2.78 -6.26 -9.50
C TYR A 99 -1.70 -6.38 -8.40
N VAL A 100 -0.58 -5.67 -8.55
CA VAL A 100 0.43 -5.54 -7.49
C VAL A 100 -0.17 -4.90 -6.23
N ALA A 101 -1.00 -3.86 -6.36
CA ALA A 101 -1.71 -3.26 -5.24
C ALA A 101 -2.74 -4.22 -4.62
N PHE A 102 -3.51 -4.96 -5.43
CA PHE A 102 -4.41 -6.01 -4.96
C PHE A 102 -3.66 -7.06 -4.14
N PHE A 103 -2.51 -7.51 -4.64
CA PHE A 103 -1.65 -8.46 -3.95
C PHE A 103 -1.08 -7.94 -2.64
N ALA A 104 -0.59 -6.71 -2.64
CA ALA A 104 -0.12 -6.06 -1.42
C ALA A 104 -1.25 -6.00 -0.39
N ALA A 105 -2.49 -5.72 -0.80
CA ALA A 105 -3.63 -5.68 0.10
C ALA A 105 -3.91 -7.04 0.76
N VAL A 106 -3.74 -8.14 0.03
CA VAL A 106 -3.82 -9.50 0.59
C VAL A 106 -2.70 -9.73 1.61
N MET A 107 -1.46 -9.40 1.27
CA MET A 107 -0.33 -9.62 2.17
C MET A 107 -0.39 -8.75 3.44
N MET A 108 -0.92 -7.54 3.32
CA MET A 108 -1.15 -6.64 4.46
C MET A 108 -2.40 -6.99 5.27
N GLY A 109 -3.16 -8.01 4.87
CA GLY A 109 -4.38 -8.41 5.56
C GLY A 109 -5.55 -7.42 5.40
N ASN A 110 -5.52 -6.56 4.39
CA ASN A 110 -6.54 -5.52 4.20
C ASN A 110 -7.67 -6.00 3.28
N ALA A 111 -8.62 -6.76 3.85
CA ALA A 111 -9.76 -7.31 3.13
C ALA A 111 -10.67 -6.25 2.48
N ALA A 112 -10.80 -5.07 3.09
CA ALA A 112 -11.61 -3.97 2.53
C ALA A 112 -10.99 -3.46 1.22
N THR A 113 -9.67 -3.23 1.23
CA THR A 113 -8.93 -2.83 0.03
C THR A 113 -8.97 -3.91 -1.06
N VAL A 114 -8.87 -5.20 -0.71
CA VAL A 114 -9.03 -6.32 -1.65
C VAL A 114 -10.37 -6.26 -2.39
N LYS A 115 -11.47 -6.12 -1.63
CA LYS A 115 -12.83 -6.04 -2.20
C LYS A 115 -13.01 -4.78 -3.04
N TYR A 116 -12.46 -3.65 -2.58
CA TYR A 116 -12.53 -2.40 -3.32
C TYR A 116 -11.77 -2.47 -4.65
N LEU A 117 -10.51 -2.90 -4.64
CA LEU A 117 -9.66 -2.95 -5.84
C LEU A 117 -10.20 -3.92 -6.89
N SER A 118 -10.69 -5.09 -6.47
CA SER A 118 -11.29 -6.07 -7.40
C SER A 118 -12.53 -5.57 -8.13
N ALA A 119 -13.24 -4.59 -7.58
CA ALA A 119 -14.37 -3.95 -8.22
C ALA A 119 -13.98 -2.86 -9.24
N GLN A 120 -12.69 -2.48 -9.33
CA GLN A 120 -12.25 -1.37 -10.16
C GLN A 120 -12.00 -1.77 -11.61
N PRO A 121 -12.36 -0.91 -12.59
CA PRO A 121 -11.98 -1.13 -13.98
C PRO A 121 -10.45 -1.22 -14.13
N GLY A 122 -9.96 -2.35 -14.66
CA GLY A 122 -8.52 -2.58 -14.89
C GLY A 122 -7.82 -3.45 -13.84
N CYS A 123 -8.49 -3.82 -12.74
CA CYS A 123 -7.95 -4.82 -11.82
C CYS A 123 -8.16 -6.23 -12.41
N VAL A 124 -7.14 -6.75 -13.10
CA VAL A 124 -7.15 -8.11 -13.65
C VAL A 124 -6.59 -9.07 -12.61
N LEU A 125 -7.48 -9.79 -11.91
CA LEU A 125 -7.10 -10.67 -10.79
C LEU A 125 -6.24 -11.87 -11.19
N ASN A 126 -6.44 -12.40 -12.40
CA ASN A 126 -5.87 -13.69 -12.79
C ASN A 126 -4.91 -13.51 -13.97
N LYS A 127 -3.90 -12.65 -13.78
CA LYS A 127 -2.85 -12.38 -14.77
C LYS A 127 -1.49 -12.49 -14.08
N GLN A 128 -0.51 -13.05 -14.79
CA GLN A 128 0.87 -13.05 -14.31
C GLN A 128 1.44 -11.64 -14.50
N VAL A 129 2.04 -11.10 -13.46
CA VAL A 129 2.55 -9.73 -13.44
C VAL A 129 3.92 -9.71 -12.80
N ASP A 130 4.83 -8.94 -13.39
CA ASP A 130 6.18 -8.73 -12.88
C ASP A 130 6.17 -7.86 -11.61
N GLY A 131 7.17 -8.01 -10.73
CA GLY A 131 7.34 -7.20 -9.52
C GLY A 131 6.71 -7.77 -8.24
N VAL A 132 5.98 -8.89 -8.32
CA VAL A 132 5.46 -9.60 -7.13
C VAL A 132 6.61 -10.12 -6.24
N GLU A 133 7.71 -10.59 -6.85
CA GLU A 133 8.89 -11.05 -6.10
C GLU A 133 9.52 -9.93 -5.26
N GLU A 134 9.71 -8.75 -5.87
CA GLU A 134 10.24 -7.57 -5.17
C GLU A 134 9.31 -7.12 -4.05
N MET A 135 7.98 -7.24 -4.25
CA MET A 135 7.01 -6.97 -3.19
C MET A 135 7.15 -7.96 -2.02
N CYS A 136 7.28 -9.26 -2.26
CA CYS A 136 7.50 -10.25 -1.20
C CYS A 136 8.78 -9.93 -0.40
N LEU A 137 9.87 -9.52 -1.06
CA LEU A 137 11.10 -9.08 -0.40
C LEU A 137 10.88 -7.83 0.46
N ARG A 138 10.18 -6.81 -0.06
CA ARG A 138 9.83 -5.62 0.72
C ARG A 138 8.93 -5.95 1.91
N PHE A 139 7.95 -6.82 1.72
CA PHE A 139 7.06 -7.25 2.79
C PHE A 139 7.83 -8.00 3.87
N GLN A 140 8.77 -8.88 3.50
CA GLN A 140 9.69 -9.53 4.44
C GLN A 140 10.43 -8.51 5.31
N MET A 141 10.99 -7.46 4.69
CA MET A 141 11.65 -6.38 5.44
C MET A 141 10.69 -5.61 6.36
N THR A 142 9.41 -5.48 6.00
CA THR A 142 8.39 -4.90 6.88
C THR A 142 8.08 -5.81 8.06
N LEU A 143 8.05 -7.13 7.85
CA LEU A 143 7.81 -8.10 8.93
C LEU A 143 8.89 -8.02 10.02
N GLU A 144 10.15 -7.77 9.65
CA GLU A 144 11.25 -7.61 10.60
C GLU A 144 11.03 -6.47 11.62
N LYS A 145 10.08 -5.57 11.33
CA LYS A 145 9.72 -4.42 12.19
C LYS A 145 8.46 -4.66 13.02
N LEU A 146 7.89 -5.86 12.99
CA LEU A 146 6.68 -6.19 13.75
C LEU A 146 7.02 -6.81 15.11
N SER A 147 6.24 -6.44 16.11
CA SER A 147 6.16 -7.12 17.40
C SER A 147 5.30 -8.39 17.31
N MET A 148 5.38 -9.24 18.34
CA MET A 148 4.60 -10.49 18.41
C MET A 148 3.10 -10.26 18.37
N GLU A 149 2.61 -9.17 18.99
CA GLU A 149 1.19 -8.81 18.97
C GLU A 149 0.74 -8.40 17.57
N GLU A 150 1.55 -7.58 16.89
CA GLU A 150 1.25 -7.16 15.52
C GLU A 150 1.28 -8.35 14.55
N PHE A 151 2.18 -9.33 14.74
CA PHE A 151 2.17 -10.57 13.95
C PHE A 151 0.88 -11.36 14.13
N ALA A 152 0.39 -11.51 15.36
CA ALA A 152 -0.83 -12.26 15.63
C ALA A 152 -2.06 -11.62 14.97
N VAL A 153 -2.16 -10.29 15.05
CA VAL A 153 -3.22 -9.52 14.37
C VAL A 153 -3.08 -9.62 12.85
N LEU A 154 -1.86 -9.50 12.33
CA LEU A 154 -1.60 -9.62 10.90
C LEU A 154 -1.93 -11.01 10.35
N ASP A 155 -1.59 -12.09 11.07
CA ASP A 155 -1.93 -13.47 10.69
C ASP A 155 -3.45 -13.67 10.56
N GLU A 156 -4.23 -13.14 11.50
CA GLU A 156 -5.70 -13.19 11.42
C GLU A 156 -6.24 -12.39 10.23
N ASN A 157 -5.69 -11.20 10.00
CA ASN A 157 -6.10 -10.33 8.90
C ASN A 157 -5.74 -10.93 7.51
N ILE A 158 -4.59 -11.60 7.39
CA ILE A 158 -4.18 -12.29 6.16
C ILE A 158 -5.23 -13.35 5.79
N VAL A 159 -5.66 -14.20 6.72
CA VAL A 159 -6.73 -15.18 6.47
C VAL A 159 -8.01 -14.51 5.94
N GLY A 160 -8.42 -13.41 6.57
CA GLY A 160 -9.61 -12.66 6.14
C GLY A 160 -9.47 -12.07 4.73
N SER A 161 -8.31 -11.49 4.42
CA SER A 161 -8.04 -10.91 3.11
C SER A 161 -7.89 -11.95 2.00
N MET A 162 -7.30 -13.12 2.29
CA MET A 162 -7.21 -14.24 1.35
C MET A 162 -8.60 -14.82 1.05
N THR A 163 -9.44 -14.95 2.08
CA THR A 163 -10.83 -15.38 1.92
C THR A 163 -11.58 -14.38 1.04
N ALA A 164 -11.44 -13.08 1.32
CA ALA A 164 -12.03 -12.02 0.50
C ALA A 164 -11.53 -12.05 -0.96
N ALA A 165 -10.25 -12.36 -1.18
CA ALA A 165 -9.66 -12.44 -2.51
C ALA A 165 -10.26 -13.63 -3.30
N VAL A 166 -10.41 -14.80 -2.67
CA VAL A 166 -11.06 -15.97 -3.27
C VAL A 166 -12.55 -15.69 -3.56
N GLU A 167 -13.26 -15.00 -2.65
CA GLU A 167 -14.66 -14.60 -2.83
C GLU A 167 -14.88 -13.74 -4.09
N VAL A 168 -13.91 -12.87 -4.42
CA VAL A 168 -13.96 -12.01 -5.61
C VAL A 168 -13.41 -12.69 -6.88
N GLY A 169 -13.10 -13.99 -6.82
CA GLY A 169 -12.71 -14.80 -7.98
C GLY A 169 -11.21 -14.86 -8.27
N TRP A 170 -10.36 -14.49 -7.30
CA TRP A 170 -8.91 -14.65 -7.42
C TRP A 170 -8.51 -16.14 -7.32
N ASP A 171 -7.81 -16.65 -8.33
CA ASP A 171 -7.26 -18.01 -8.34
C ASP A 171 -5.89 -18.02 -7.65
N ILE A 172 -5.93 -18.25 -6.35
CA ILE A 172 -4.74 -18.32 -5.49
C ILE A 172 -3.78 -19.45 -5.92
N ARG A 173 -4.25 -20.54 -6.55
CA ARG A 173 -3.37 -21.63 -6.97
C ARG A 173 -2.56 -21.26 -8.20
N ALA A 174 -3.24 -20.70 -9.20
CA ALA A 174 -2.60 -20.33 -10.45
C ALA A 174 -1.72 -19.09 -10.31
N TYR A 175 -2.17 -18.11 -9.52
CA TYR A 175 -1.53 -16.79 -9.47
C TYR A 175 -0.96 -16.42 -8.11
N GLY A 176 -1.41 -17.06 -7.01
CA GLY A 176 -0.92 -16.81 -5.64
C GLY A 176 0.27 -17.66 -5.20
N ALA A 177 0.93 -18.39 -6.10
CA ALA A 177 2.02 -19.32 -5.75
C ALA A 177 3.16 -18.67 -4.94
N MET A 178 3.49 -17.40 -5.20
CA MET A 178 4.50 -16.66 -4.42
C MET A 178 4.02 -16.39 -2.98
N ILE A 179 2.75 -16.03 -2.80
CA ILE A 179 2.15 -15.86 -1.46
C ILE A 179 2.13 -17.18 -0.71
N ILE A 180 1.71 -18.27 -1.35
CA ILE A 180 1.69 -19.60 -0.74
C ILE A 180 3.09 -19.95 -0.22
N ARG A 181 4.12 -19.83 -1.07
CA ARG A 181 5.52 -20.09 -0.67
C ARG A 181 5.99 -19.17 0.44
N PHE A 182 5.65 -17.88 0.37
CA PHE A 182 6.02 -16.90 1.38
C PHE A 182 5.39 -17.24 2.74
N VAL A 183 4.08 -17.46 2.79
CA VAL A 183 3.35 -17.82 4.02
C VAL A 183 3.85 -19.15 4.59
N GLN A 184 4.12 -20.15 3.73
CA GLN A 184 4.70 -21.43 4.15
C GLN A 184 6.12 -21.26 4.72
N HIS A 185 6.96 -20.43 4.09
CA HIS A 185 8.31 -20.11 4.57
C HIS A 185 8.26 -19.40 5.93
N CYS A 186 7.31 -18.48 6.10
CA CYS A 186 7.03 -17.75 7.33
C CYS A 186 6.01 -18.48 8.23
N SER A 187 5.83 -19.81 8.11
CA SER A 187 4.78 -20.55 8.84
C SER A 187 4.91 -20.51 10.36
N HIS A 188 6.12 -20.29 10.88
CA HIS A 188 6.38 -20.06 12.30
C HIS A 188 5.84 -18.72 12.79
N ILE A 189 5.70 -17.74 11.90
CA ILE A 189 5.13 -16.41 12.14
C ILE A 189 3.63 -16.42 11.85
N PHE A 190 3.20 -17.10 10.79
CA PHE A 190 1.81 -17.15 10.32
C PHE A 190 1.18 -18.56 10.42
N PRO A 191 1.08 -19.15 11.62
CA PRO A 191 0.57 -20.50 11.77
C PRO A 191 -0.90 -20.63 11.34
N LYS A 192 -1.73 -19.60 11.51
CA LYS A 192 -3.16 -19.65 11.13
C LYS A 192 -3.33 -19.54 9.63
N SER A 193 -2.67 -18.57 8.99
CA SER A 193 -2.69 -18.41 7.53
C SER A 193 -2.14 -19.65 6.83
N ASN A 194 -1.02 -20.19 7.31
CA ASN A 194 -0.46 -21.41 6.76
C ASN A 194 -1.42 -22.60 6.92
N LYS A 195 -2.04 -22.77 8.09
CA LYS A 195 -3.05 -23.82 8.27
C LYS A 195 -4.23 -23.63 7.32
N ASN A 196 -4.74 -22.40 7.16
CA ASN A 196 -5.84 -22.10 6.25
C ASN A 196 -5.49 -22.45 4.79
N LEU A 197 -4.27 -22.18 4.36
CA LEU A 197 -3.77 -22.61 3.04
C LEU A 197 -3.88 -24.13 2.88
N LEU A 198 -3.35 -24.87 3.84
CA LEU A 198 -3.35 -26.34 3.82
C LEU A 198 -4.78 -26.92 3.85
N ASP A 199 -5.64 -26.39 4.72
CA ASP A 199 -7.02 -26.86 4.89
C ASP A 199 -7.87 -26.66 3.61
N ASN A 200 -7.57 -25.61 2.83
CA ASN A 200 -8.19 -25.37 1.51
C ASN A 200 -7.46 -26.08 0.35
N GLY A 201 -6.44 -26.89 0.66
CA GLY A 201 -5.66 -27.65 -0.30
C GLY A 201 -4.75 -26.80 -1.19
N TYR A 202 -4.39 -25.59 -0.74
CA TYR A 202 -3.43 -24.71 -1.40
C TYR A 202 -2.01 -25.10 -0.97
N ASN A 203 -1.47 -26.16 -1.58
CA ASN A 203 -0.14 -26.71 -1.29
C ASN A 203 0.82 -26.50 -2.46
#